data_AF-A0A1F6TE38-F1
#
_entry.id   AF-A0A1F6TE38-F1
#
_cell.length_a   1.000
_cell.length_b   1.000
_cell.length_c   1.000
_cell.angle_alpha   90.00
_cell.angle_beta   90.00
_cell.angle_gamma   90.00
#
_symmetry.space_group_name_H-M   'P 1'
#
loop_
_entity.id
_entity.type
_entity.pdbx_description
1 polymer ?
#
loop_
_entity_poly.entity_id
_entity_poly.type
_entity_poly.pdbx_seq_one_letter_code
_entity_poly.pdbx_strand_id
1 'polypeptide(L)'
;MLDRLIPMLNGLLSLPWWGYVLVALAFAHLTIVSVTIFLHRHQAHRALDLHPIVSHFFRFWLWLTTGMITRDWVAIHRKHHAKVETPEDPHSPQQVGVKKVLWDGISLYRAESKDLETLEKYGHGTPQDWLERKLYVPHTGKGIVLMLLDAASRARLNSALERFQRLHTVYTMKQKLQAIWHRSVATHEHLLHALQEWCREAEATGIQALREFALKLRTYSLAQPTP
;
A
#
# COMPACT_ATOMS: atom_id res chain seq x y z
N MET A 1 -2.21 -15.32 -25.89
CA MET A 1 -3.47 -15.21 -25.11
C MET A 1 -3.22 -14.57 -23.74
N LEU A 2 -2.08 -14.85 -23.09
CA LEU A 2 -1.64 -14.19 -21.85
C LEU A 2 -1.31 -12.69 -22.01
N ASP A 3 -0.86 -12.25 -23.19
CA ASP A 3 -0.48 -10.84 -23.42
C ASP A 3 -1.66 -9.85 -23.38
N ARG A 4 -2.89 -10.34 -23.51
CA ARG A 4 -4.12 -9.51 -23.42
C ARG A 4 -4.68 -9.41 -21.99
N LEU A 5 -4.19 -10.20 -21.05
CA LEU A 5 -4.63 -10.19 -19.64
C LEU A 5 -3.76 -9.28 -18.75
N ILE A 6 -2.49 -9.10 -19.13
CA ILE A 6 -1.52 -8.25 -18.42
C ILE A 6 -1.97 -6.78 -18.31
N PRO A 7 -2.60 -6.15 -19.33
CA PRO A 7 -3.01 -4.74 -19.24
C PRO A 7 -4.10 -4.46 -18.19
N MET A 8 -4.95 -5.45 -17.87
CA MET A 8 -6.05 -5.30 -16.91
C MET A 8 -5.58 -5.28 -15.44
N LEU A 9 -4.34 -5.70 -15.16
CA LEU A 9 -3.75 -5.77 -13.81
C LEU A 9 -2.71 -4.66 -13.54
N ASN A 10 -2.65 -3.62 -14.37
CA ASN A 10 -1.72 -2.51 -14.18
C ASN A 10 -2.09 -1.69 -12.93
N GLY A 11 -1.38 -1.97 -11.82
CA GLY A 11 -1.47 -1.20 -10.57
C GLY A 11 -0.72 0.14 -10.63
N LEU A 12 -0.38 0.69 -9.46
CA LEU A 12 0.36 1.95 -9.25
C LEU A 12 1.59 2.12 -10.18
N LEU A 13 2.26 1.00 -10.46
CA LEU A 13 3.46 0.85 -11.28
C LEU A 13 3.19 -0.17 -12.39
N SER A 14 3.47 0.15 -13.65
CA SER A 14 3.42 -0.82 -14.75
C SER A 14 4.63 -1.76 -14.67
N LEU A 15 4.49 -2.83 -13.89
CA LEU A 15 5.53 -3.83 -13.72
C LEU A 15 5.29 -5.03 -14.63
N PRO A 16 6.35 -5.74 -15.06
CA PRO A 16 6.18 -7.09 -15.60
C PRO A 16 5.56 -8.02 -14.54
N TRP A 17 4.97 -9.15 -14.96
CA TRP A 17 4.25 -10.06 -14.05
C TRP A 17 5.05 -10.47 -12.80
N TRP A 18 6.35 -10.71 -12.95
CA TRP A 18 7.25 -11.06 -11.85
C TRP A 18 7.47 -9.90 -10.87
N GLY A 19 7.36 -8.65 -11.33
CA GLY A 19 7.45 -7.47 -10.48
C GLY A 19 6.31 -7.43 -9.47
N TYR A 20 5.08 -7.78 -9.87
CA TYR A 20 3.96 -7.94 -8.93
C TYR A 20 4.17 -9.08 -7.94
N VAL A 21 4.80 -10.18 -8.36
CA VAL A 21 5.18 -11.28 -7.45
C VAL A 21 6.17 -10.77 -6.40
N LEU A 22 7.20 -10.02 -6.80
CA LEU A 22 8.16 -9.44 -5.85
C LEU A 22 7.51 -8.44 -4.89
N VAL A 23 6.59 -7.61 -5.38
CA VAL A 23 5.82 -6.69 -4.52
C VAL A 23 5.00 -7.49 -3.50
N ALA A 24 4.30 -8.53 -3.93
CA ALA A 24 3.52 -9.38 -3.03
C ALA A 24 4.41 -10.06 -1.98
N LEU A 25 5.57 -10.58 -2.38
CA LEU A 25 6.54 -11.18 -1.46
C LEU A 25 7.11 -10.16 -0.48
N ALA A 26 7.43 -8.94 -0.93
CA ALA A 26 7.90 -7.87 -0.05
C ALA A 26 6.83 -7.46 0.98
N PHE A 27 5.57 -7.36 0.55
CA PHE A 27 4.44 -7.07 1.44
C PHE A 27 4.23 -8.18 2.47
N ALA A 28 4.27 -9.44 2.02
CA ALA A 28 4.15 -10.60 2.90
C ALA A 28 5.30 -10.62 3.92
N HIS A 29 6.53 -10.43 3.46
CA HIS A 29 7.72 -10.40 4.31
C HIS A 29 7.66 -9.27 5.35
N LEU A 30 7.31 -8.05 4.92
CA LEU A 30 7.19 -6.92 5.84
C LEU A 30 6.08 -7.13 6.88
N THR A 31 4.98 -7.78 6.49
CA THR A 31 3.92 -8.18 7.43
C THR A 31 4.40 -9.23 8.41
N ILE A 32 5.11 -10.26 7.97
CA ILE A 32 5.72 -11.27 8.84
C ILE A 32 6.69 -10.61 9.83
N VAL A 33 7.56 -9.71 9.37
CA VAL A 33 8.48 -8.95 10.23
C VAL A 33 7.71 -8.10 11.25
N SER A 34 6.63 -7.44 10.82
CA SER A 34 5.77 -6.64 11.71
C SER A 34 5.11 -7.50 12.80
N VAL A 35 4.60 -8.68 12.46
CA VAL A 35 4.00 -9.60 13.44
C VAL A 35 5.06 -10.16 14.39
N THR A 36 6.20 -10.61 13.86
CA THR A 36 7.25 -11.28 14.64
C THR A 36 8.03 -10.33 15.55
N ILE A 37 8.48 -9.18 15.05
CA ILE A 37 9.28 -8.22 15.82
C ILE A 37 8.37 -7.34 16.68
N PHE A 38 7.38 -6.70 16.06
CA PHE A 38 6.57 -5.70 16.75
C PHE A 38 5.46 -6.32 17.61
N LEU A 39 4.54 -7.10 17.03
CA LEU A 39 3.40 -7.63 17.80
C LEU A 39 3.83 -8.72 18.81
N HIS A 40 4.63 -9.69 18.36
CA HIS A 40 5.03 -10.84 19.17
C HIS A 40 6.12 -10.48 20.18
N ARG A 41 7.33 -10.09 19.72
CA ARG A 41 8.47 -9.88 20.62
C ARG A 41 8.36 -8.60 21.45
N HIS A 42 8.10 -7.45 20.81
CA HIS A 42 8.03 -6.17 21.50
C HIS A 42 6.73 -6.00 22.31
N GLN A 43 5.56 -6.15 21.69
CA GLN A 43 4.30 -5.82 22.36
C GLN A 43 3.79 -6.93 23.29
N ALA A 44 3.75 -8.18 22.83
CA ALA A 44 3.22 -9.28 23.63
C ALA A 44 4.20 -9.74 24.72
N HIS A 45 5.44 -10.03 24.35
CA HIS A 45 6.44 -10.64 25.23
C HIS A 45 7.44 -9.67 25.87
N ARG A 46 7.44 -8.38 25.48
CA ARG A 46 8.38 -7.36 26.01
C ARG A 46 9.85 -7.78 25.94
N ALA A 47 10.21 -8.56 24.93
CA ALA A 47 11.55 -9.10 24.75
C ALA A 47 12.55 -8.09 24.15
N LEU A 48 12.07 -6.97 23.60
CA LEU A 48 12.88 -5.90 23.05
C LEU A 48 12.12 -4.58 23.07
N ASP A 49 12.85 -3.47 23.18
CA ASP A 49 12.30 -2.11 23.06
C ASP A 49 12.55 -1.55 21.66
N LEU A 50 11.54 -0.86 21.12
CA LEU A 50 11.61 -0.22 19.82
C LEU A 50 11.54 1.29 19.97
N HIS A 51 12.31 2.00 19.14
CA HIS A 51 12.17 3.44 19.01
C HIS A 51 10.72 3.81 18.60
N PRO A 52 10.11 4.88 19.15
CA PRO A 52 8.71 5.22 18.89
C PRO A 52 8.33 5.32 17.41
N ILE A 53 9.22 5.85 16.57
CA ILE A 53 9.01 5.94 15.11
C ILE A 53 8.90 4.55 14.47
N VAL A 54 9.79 3.62 14.85
CA VAL A 54 9.80 2.26 14.32
C VAL A 54 8.57 1.49 14.80
N SER A 55 8.19 1.67 16.07
CA SER A 55 6.95 1.14 16.64
C SER A 55 5.72 1.65 15.88
N HIS A 56 5.65 2.95 15.61
CA HIS A 56 4.56 3.54 14.83
C HIS A 56 4.52 3.03 13.39
N PHE A 57 5.66 2.89 12.72
CA PHE A 57 5.73 2.33 11.37
C PHE A 57 5.07 0.95 11.30
N PHE A 58 5.39 0.05 12.23
CA PHE A 58 4.78 -1.28 12.26
C PHE A 58 3.27 -1.23 12.54
N ARG A 59 2.83 -0.39 13.48
CA ARG A 59 1.41 -0.19 13.78
C ARG A 59 0.64 0.28 12.55
N PHE A 60 1.17 1.29 11.89
CA PHE A 60 0.58 1.85 10.68
C PHE A 60 0.54 0.82 9.55
N TRP A 61 1.64 0.09 9.31
CA TRP A 61 1.72 -0.95 8.28
C TRP A 61 0.67 -2.03 8.49
N LEU A 62 0.54 -2.54 9.72
CA LEU A 62 -0.44 -3.58 10.07
C LEU A 62 -1.87 -3.09 9.91
N TRP A 63 -2.18 -1.88 10.40
CA TRP A 63 -3.50 -1.28 10.22
C TRP A 63 -3.84 -1.08 8.73
N LEU A 64 -2.89 -0.57 7.95
CA LEU A 64 -3.08 -0.27 6.52
C LEU A 64 -3.31 -1.54 5.69
N THR A 65 -2.54 -2.59 5.94
CA THR A 65 -2.49 -3.77 5.06
C THR A 65 -3.37 -4.93 5.52
N THR A 66 -3.66 -5.01 6.83
CA THR A 66 -4.38 -6.15 7.42
C THR A 66 -5.58 -5.75 8.27
N GLY A 67 -5.67 -4.48 8.68
CA GLY A 67 -6.67 -4.01 9.65
C GLY A 67 -6.47 -4.51 11.08
N MET A 68 -5.34 -5.17 11.37
CA MET A 68 -5.01 -5.66 12.72
C MET A 68 -4.78 -4.50 13.70
N ILE A 69 -5.33 -4.66 14.90
CA ILE A 69 -5.15 -3.73 16.02
C ILE A 69 -4.19 -4.33 17.04
N THR A 70 -3.25 -3.50 17.50
CA THR A 70 -2.15 -3.93 18.40
C THR A 70 -2.70 -4.57 19.67
N ARG A 71 -3.66 -3.90 20.34
CA ARG A 71 -4.26 -4.40 21.59
C ARG A 71 -4.92 -5.76 21.40
N ASP A 72 -5.72 -5.88 20.36
CA ASP A 72 -6.51 -7.08 20.09
C ASP A 72 -5.60 -8.27 19.80
N TRP A 73 -4.62 -8.10 18.92
CA TRP A 73 -3.66 -9.18 18.63
C TRP A 73 -2.87 -9.60 19.86
N VAL A 74 -2.37 -8.64 20.65
CA VAL A 74 -1.59 -8.91 21.86
C VAL A 74 -2.43 -9.65 22.90
N ALA A 75 -3.69 -9.25 23.09
CA ALA A 75 -4.60 -9.89 24.03
C ALA A 75 -4.86 -11.35 23.63
N ILE A 76 -5.22 -11.58 22.37
CA ILE A 76 -5.50 -12.92 21.82
C ILE A 76 -4.26 -13.82 21.90
N HIS A 77 -3.10 -13.30 21.53
CA HIS A 77 -1.83 -14.03 21.57
C HIS A 77 -1.43 -14.42 22.99
N ARG A 78 -1.60 -13.51 23.96
CA ARG A 78 -1.34 -13.80 25.38
C ARG A 78 -2.36 -14.77 25.97
N LYS A 79 -3.63 -14.69 25.58
CA LYS A 79 -4.66 -15.66 25.98
C LYS A 79 -4.30 -17.06 25.47
N HIS A 80 -3.89 -17.18 24.21
CA HIS A 80 -3.38 -18.43 23.64
C HIS A 80 -2.25 -19.02 24.51
N HIS A 81 -1.21 -18.25 24.80
CA HIS A 81 -0.13 -18.73 25.69
C HIS A 81 -0.58 -19.10 27.11
N ALA A 82 -1.57 -18.42 27.67
CA ALA A 82 -2.08 -18.69 29.01
C ALA A 82 -3.01 -19.91 29.08
N LYS A 83 -3.59 -20.31 27.95
CA LYS A 83 -4.67 -21.31 27.86
C LYS A 83 -4.39 -22.41 26.84
N VAL A 84 -3.13 -22.58 26.44
CA VAL A 84 -2.65 -23.54 25.44
C VAL A 84 -3.36 -24.88 25.54
N GLU A 85 -3.96 -25.31 24.43
CA GLU A 85 -4.66 -26.60 24.25
C GLU A 85 -5.88 -26.85 25.16
N THR A 86 -6.31 -25.84 25.92
CA THR A 86 -7.60 -25.86 26.63
C THR A 86 -8.73 -25.37 25.73
N PRO A 87 -10.00 -25.64 26.06
CA PRO A 87 -11.15 -25.07 25.34
C PRO A 87 -11.20 -23.53 25.35
N GLU A 88 -10.46 -22.88 26.25
CA GLU A 88 -10.36 -21.41 26.31
C GLU A 88 -9.29 -20.84 25.35
N ASP A 89 -8.49 -21.67 24.69
CA ASP A 89 -7.54 -21.23 23.68
C ASP A 89 -8.27 -20.77 22.41
N PRO A 90 -8.15 -19.48 22.02
CA PRO A 90 -8.88 -18.94 20.87
C PRO A 90 -8.55 -19.61 19.53
N HIS A 91 -7.42 -20.30 19.42
CA HIS A 91 -7.01 -20.95 18.18
C HIS A 91 -6.23 -22.25 18.40
N SER A 92 -6.57 -23.03 19.44
CA SER A 92 -6.01 -24.38 19.63
C SER A 92 -6.38 -25.30 18.45
N PRO A 93 -5.39 -25.83 17.70
CA PRO A 93 -5.67 -26.78 16.63
C PRO A 93 -6.31 -28.09 17.13
N GLN A 94 -6.08 -28.47 18.40
CA GLN A 94 -6.69 -29.66 19.00
C GLN A 94 -8.18 -29.46 19.28
N GLN A 95 -8.58 -28.25 19.68
CA GLN A 95 -9.98 -27.94 20.01
C GLN A 95 -10.81 -27.60 18.76
N VAL A 96 -10.29 -26.75 17.86
CA VAL A 96 -11.06 -26.23 16.71
C VAL A 96 -10.68 -26.85 15.37
N GLY A 97 -9.61 -27.66 15.33
CA GLY A 97 -9.12 -28.35 14.15
C GLY A 97 -8.14 -27.52 13.30
N VAL A 98 -7.09 -28.17 12.81
CA VAL A 98 -6.03 -27.57 11.98
C VAL A 98 -6.57 -26.84 10.75
N LYS A 99 -7.56 -27.42 10.06
CA LYS A 99 -8.16 -26.81 8.86
C LYS A 99 -8.78 -25.45 9.18
N LYS A 100 -9.43 -25.31 10.34
CA LYS A 100 -10.06 -24.06 10.76
C LYS A 100 -8.99 -23.02 11.11
N VAL A 101 -7.95 -23.41 11.85
CA VAL A 101 -6.84 -22.51 12.19
C VAL A 101 -6.13 -21.99 10.93
N LEU A 102 -5.84 -22.85 9.95
CA LEU A 102 -5.09 -22.47 8.75
C LEU A 102 -5.91 -21.66 7.74
N TRP A 103 -7.17 -22.02 7.50
CA TRP A 103 -7.98 -21.43 6.41
C TRP A 103 -9.02 -20.42 6.89
N ASP A 104 -9.36 -20.43 8.17
CA ASP A 104 -10.40 -19.58 8.76
C ASP A 104 -9.96 -18.97 10.11
N GLY A 105 -8.64 -18.76 10.29
CA GLY A 105 -8.10 -18.10 11.48
C GLY A 105 -8.64 -16.68 11.69
N ILE A 106 -9.10 -16.02 10.61
CA ILE A 106 -9.73 -14.70 10.68
C ILE A 106 -11.05 -14.73 11.46
N SER A 107 -11.86 -15.79 11.34
CA SER A 107 -13.11 -15.88 12.10
C SER A 107 -12.84 -16.05 13.60
N LEU A 108 -11.86 -16.89 13.95
CA LEU A 108 -11.38 -17.09 15.32
C LEU A 108 -10.87 -15.78 15.92
N TYR A 109 -10.01 -15.08 15.18
CA TYR A 109 -9.50 -13.77 15.58
C TYR A 109 -10.62 -12.76 15.81
N ARG A 110 -11.58 -12.64 14.86
CA ARG A 110 -12.70 -11.69 14.96
C ARG A 110 -13.68 -12.00 16.08
N ALA A 111 -13.85 -13.28 16.41
CA ALA A 111 -14.69 -13.69 17.52
C ALA A 111 -14.05 -13.24 18.83
N GLU A 112 -12.77 -13.55 19.02
CA GLU A 112 -12.04 -13.23 20.24
C GLU A 112 -11.76 -11.72 20.38
N SER A 113 -11.54 -10.99 19.28
CA SER A 113 -11.32 -9.53 19.31
C SER A 113 -12.54 -8.74 19.77
N LYS A 114 -13.71 -9.37 19.88
CA LYS A 114 -14.94 -8.74 20.41
C LYS A 114 -15.17 -9.06 21.89
N ASP A 115 -14.39 -9.96 22.47
CA ASP A 115 -14.47 -10.33 23.88
C ASP A 115 -13.78 -9.26 24.74
N LEU A 116 -14.59 -8.44 25.42
CA LEU A 116 -14.09 -7.36 26.27
C LEU A 116 -13.28 -7.89 27.47
N GLU A 117 -13.65 -9.05 28.03
CA GLU A 117 -12.94 -9.64 29.15
C GLU A 117 -11.51 -10.02 28.72
N THR A 118 -11.37 -10.64 27.55
CA THR A 118 -10.05 -10.94 26.97
C THR A 118 -9.23 -9.68 26.74
N LEU A 119 -9.84 -8.65 26.14
CA LEU A 119 -9.13 -7.40 25.85
C LEU A 119 -8.67 -6.67 27.12
N GLU A 120 -9.50 -6.64 28.16
CA GLU A 120 -9.16 -6.01 29.44
C GLU A 120 -8.08 -6.80 30.19
N LYS A 121 -8.22 -8.14 30.24
CA LYS A 121 -7.30 -9.01 30.98
C LYS A 121 -5.93 -9.13 30.31
N TYR A 122 -5.89 -9.35 29.01
CA TYR A 122 -4.66 -9.69 28.29
C TYR A 122 -4.09 -8.54 27.44
N GLY A 123 -4.87 -7.50 27.12
CA GLY A 123 -4.46 -6.38 26.26
C GLY A 123 -3.71 -5.25 26.97
N HIS A 124 -3.33 -5.41 28.23
CA HIS A 124 -2.66 -4.36 29.00
C HIS A 124 -1.26 -4.02 28.47
N GLY A 125 -0.84 -2.77 28.66
CA GLY A 125 0.49 -2.28 28.26
C GLY A 125 0.67 -2.01 26.76
N THR A 126 -0.36 -2.18 25.93
CA THR A 126 -0.32 -1.77 24.52
C THR A 126 -0.54 -0.26 24.36
N PRO A 127 -0.16 0.34 23.22
CA PRO A 127 -0.44 1.74 22.93
C PRO A 127 -1.92 2.08 23.13
N GLN A 128 -2.16 3.26 23.70
CA GLN A 128 -3.49 3.89 23.81
C GLN A 128 -3.39 5.38 23.47
N ASP A 129 -2.50 5.74 22.55
CA ASP A 129 -2.37 7.12 22.11
C ASP A 129 -3.55 7.58 21.26
N TRP A 130 -3.51 8.85 20.83
CA TRP A 130 -4.56 9.44 20.00
C TRP A 130 -4.82 8.64 18.71
N LEU A 131 -3.77 8.11 18.08
CA LEU A 131 -3.91 7.35 16.85
C LEU A 131 -4.67 6.04 17.08
N GLU A 132 -4.37 5.30 18.15
CA GLU A 132 -5.17 4.10 18.48
C GLU A 132 -6.63 4.45 18.70
N ARG A 133 -6.91 5.46 19.54
CA ARG A 133 -8.28 5.77 19.98
C ARG A 133 -9.14 6.41 18.90
N LYS A 134 -8.54 7.19 17.99
CA LYS A 134 -9.29 8.02 17.03
C LYS A 134 -9.14 7.57 15.58
N LEU A 135 -8.06 6.87 15.24
CA LEU A 135 -7.80 6.43 13.87
C LEU A 135 -7.83 4.91 13.76
N TYR A 136 -6.95 4.19 14.43
CA TYR A 136 -6.77 2.76 14.15
C TYR A 136 -7.96 1.92 14.60
N VAL A 137 -8.34 2.00 15.89
CA VAL A 137 -9.43 1.19 16.45
C VAL A 137 -10.79 1.50 15.80
N PRO A 138 -11.22 2.76 15.63
CA PRO A 138 -12.54 3.03 15.04
C PRO A 138 -12.61 2.73 13.54
N HIS A 139 -11.46 2.59 12.87
CA HIS A 139 -11.39 2.54 11.42
C HIS A 139 -10.51 1.40 10.89
N THR A 140 -10.59 0.22 11.49
CA THR A 140 -9.83 -0.99 11.10
C THR A 140 -9.92 -1.32 9.61
N GLY A 141 -11.09 -1.14 8.99
CA GLY A 141 -11.29 -1.38 7.56
C GLY A 141 -10.82 -0.26 6.64
N LYS A 142 -10.64 0.98 7.14
CA LYS A 142 -10.29 2.12 6.26
C LYS A 142 -8.90 2.01 5.66
N GLY A 143 -7.95 1.37 6.36
CA GLY A 143 -6.61 1.11 5.82
C GLY A 143 -6.66 0.26 4.56
N ILE A 144 -7.37 -0.87 4.63
CA ILE A 144 -7.57 -1.77 3.49
C ILE A 144 -8.34 -1.07 2.38
N VAL A 145 -9.40 -0.33 2.71
CA VAL A 145 -10.17 0.45 1.73
C VAL A 145 -9.28 1.50 1.05
N LEU A 146 -8.38 2.17 1.76
CA LEU A 146 -7.44 3.12 1.16
C LEU A 146 -6.53 2.44 0.14
N MET A 147 -6.01 1.25 0.46
CA MET A 147 -5.20 0.45 -0.46
C MET A 147 -5.99 0.03 -1.72
N LEU A 148 -7.27 -0.32 -1.56
CA LEU A 148 -8.13 -0.72 -2.67
C LEU A 148 -8.67 0.47 -3.48
N LEU A 149 -8.89 1.63 -2.83
CA LEU A 149 -9.38 2.84 -3.49
C LEU A 149 -8.38 3.39 -4.48
N ASP A 150 -7.07 3.28 -4.22
CA ASP A 150 -6.06 3.62 -5.22
C ASP A 150 -6.21 2.74 -6.46
N ALA A 151 -6.36 1.42 -6.29
CA ALA A 151 -6.56 0.49 -7.40
C ALA A 151 -7.87 0.77 -8.17
N ALA A 152 -8.98 1.00 -7.47
CA ALA A 152 -10.29 1.28 -8.07
C ALA A 152 -10.33 2.64 -8.78
N SER A 153 -9.68 3.67 -8.22
CA SER A 153 -9.59 4.99 -8.84
C SER A 153 -8.82 4.92 -10.17
N ARG A 154 -7.79 4.07 -10.24
CA ARG A 154 -7.04 3.78 -11.47
C ARG A 154 -7.86 3.01 -12.49
N ALA A 155 -8.61 2.00 -12.07
CA ALA A 155 -9.52 1.28 -12.96
C ALA A 155 -10.54 2.24 -13.59
N ARG A 156 -11.13 3.14 -12.79
CA ARG A 156 -12.04 4.19 -13.29
C ARG A 156 -11.35 5.16 -14.25
N LEU A 157 -10.12 5.58 -13.95
CA LEU A 157 -9.32 6.41 -14.86
C LEU A 157 -9.12 5.69 -16.20
N ASN A 158 -8.67 4.44 -16.18
CA ASN A 158 -8.45 3.66 -17.40
C ASN A 158 -9.73 3.50 -18.22
N SER A 159 -10.86 3.15 -17.59
CA SER A 159 -12.16 3.07 -18.28
C SER A 159 -12.60 4.41 -18.86
N ALA A 160 -12.31 5.54 -18.19
CA ALA A 160 -12.60 6.87 -18.73
C ALA A 160 -11.70 7.20 -19.93
N LEU A 161 -10.41 6.83 -19.89
CA LEU A 161 -9.48 7.02 -20.99
C LEU A 161 -9.86 6.17 -22.21
N GLU A 162 -10.27 4.91 -22.01
CA GLU A 162 -10.75 4.02 -23.07
C GLU A 162 -12.01 4.56 -23.75
N ARG A 163 -12.91 5.20 -22.98
CA ARG A 163 -14.14 5.81 -23.50
C ARG A 163 -13.89 7.10 -24.27
N PHE A 164 -12.87 7.88 -23.91
CA PHE A 164 -12.63 9.21 -24.45
C PHE A 164 -11.23 9.33 -25.06
N GLN A 165 -11.13 9.07 -26.36
CA GLN A 165 -9.88 9.13 -27.13
C GLN A 165 -9.06 10.41 -26.89
N ARG A 166 -9.70 11.60 -26.84
CA ARG A 166 -9.00 12.86 -26.58
C ARG A 166 -8.34 12.89 -25.19
N LEU A 167 -9.02 12.38 -24.16
CA LEU A 167 -8.45 12.29 -22.80
C LEU A 167 -7.31 11.27 -22.75
N HIS A 168 -7.43 10.14 -23.45
CA HIS A 168 -6.34 9.19 -23.61
C HIS A 168 -5.10 9.84 -24.23
N THR A 169 -5.25 10.56 -25.35
CA THR A 169 -4.14 11.29 -25.99
C THR A 169 -3.49 12.30 -25.05
N VAL A 170 -4.28 13.12 -24.34
CA VAL A 170 -3.75 14.09 -23.36
C VAL A 170 -2.98 13.38 -22.25
N TYR A 171 -3.53 12.29 -21.72
CA TYR A 171 -2.88 11.49 -20.67
C TYR A 171 -1.57 10.86 -21.15
N THR A 172 -1.54 10.29 -22.36
CA THR A 172 -0.33 9.75 -22.97
C THR A 172 0.74 10.83 -23.17
N MET A 173 0.36 12.01 -23.66
CA MET A 173 1.31 13.12 -23.83
C MET A 173 1.87 13.59 -22.49
N LYS A 174 1.05 13.66 -21.44
CA LYS A 174 1.51 13.93 -20.07
C LYS A 174 2.52 12.86 -19.61
N GLN A 175 2.25 11.57 -19.83
CA GLN A 175 3.18 10.50 -19.44
C GLN A 175 4.51 10.56 -20.20
N LYS A 176 4.48 10.81 -21.52
CA LYS A 176 5.68 11.02 -22.34
C LYS A 176 6.53 12.18 -21.79
N LEU A 177 5.88 13.30 -21.43
CA LEU A 177 6.54 14.46 -20.86
C LEU A 177 7.23 14.08 -19.54
N GLN A 178 6.51 13.45 -18.60
CA GLN A 178 7.09 13.03 -17.31
C GLN A 178 8.29 12.10 -17.48
N ALA A 179 8.26 11.19 -18.45
CA ALA A 179 9.38 10.29 -18.74
C ALA A 179 10.64 11.04 -19.19
N ILE A 180 10.51 12.18 -19.87
CA ILE A 180 11.64 13.04 -20.24
C ILE A 180 12.30 13.63 -18.99
N TRP A 181 11.51 14.12 -18.01
CA TRP A 181 12.02 14.70 -16.77
C TRP A 181 12.64 13.67 -15.83
N HIS A 182 12.13 12.44 -15.80
CA HIS A 182 12.67 11.39 -14.93
C HIS A 182 13.99 10.77 -15.43
N ARG A 183 14.48 11.14 -16.62
CA ARG A 183 15.77 10.68 -17.13
C ARG A 183 16.92 11.48 -16.53
N SER A 184 17.42 11.03 -15.37
CA SER A 184 18.51 11.66 -14.62
C SER A 184 19.91 11.62 -15.29
N VAL A 185 20.06 10.88 -16.40
CA VAL A 185 21.36 10.57 -17.05
C VAL A 185 21.46 11.11 -18.48
N ALA A 186 20.45 11.85 -18.96
CA ALA A 186 20.49 12.41 -20.31
C ALA A 186 21.43 13.63 -20.38
N THR A 187 22.27 13.70 -21.42
CA THR A 187 23.01 14.93 -21.73
C THR A 187 22.03 16.06 -22.06
N HIS A 188 22.45 17.30 -21.82
CA HIS A 188 21.62 18.49 -22.04
C HIS A 188 21.01 18.54 -23.46
N GLU A 189 21.79 18.19 -24.48
CA GLU A 189 21.34 18.12 -25.88
C GLU A 189 20.23 17.08 -26.09
N HIS A 190 20.36 15.88 -25.49
CA HIS A 190 19.33 14.85 -25.59
C HIS A 190 18.03 15.25 -24.91
N LEU A 191 18.10 15.95 -23.77
CA LEU A 191 16.92 16.48 -23.08
C LEU A 191 16.22 17.52 -23.95
N LEU A 192 16.97 18.46 -24.51
CA LEU A 192 16.44 19.51 -25.38
C LEU A 192 15.77 18.91 -26.63
N HIS A 193 16.42 17.95 -27.28
CA HIS A 193 15.85 17.27 -28.45
C HIS A 193 14.57 16.50 -28.09
N ALA A 194 14.55 15.78 -26.96
CA ALA A 194 13.35 15.07 -26.50
C ALA A 194 12.18 16.01 -26.18
N LEU A 195 12.45 17.18 -25.60
CA LEU A 195 11.45 18.22 -25.34
C LEU A 195 10.91 18.85 -26.62
N GLN A 196 11.78 19.13 -27.59
CA GLN A 196 11.39 19.66 -28.90
C GLN A 196 10.50 18.68 -29.66
N GLU A 197 10.86 17.39 -29.64
CA GLU A 197 10.06 16.34 -30.27
C GLU A 197 8.70 16.20 -29.59
N TRP A 198 8.67 16.23 -28.26
CA TRP A 198 7.41 16.24 -27.51
C TRP A 198 6.51 17.42 -27.88
N CYS A 199 7.06 18.62 -28.07
CA CYS A 199 6.29 19.79 -28.49
C CYS A 199 5.69 19.61 -29.89
N ARG A 200 6.47 19.06 -30.85
CA ARG A 200 5.95 18.77 -32.20
C ARG A 200 4.82 17.75 -32.16
N GLU A 201 5.00 16.65 -31.41
CA GLU A 201 3.97 15.63 -31.24
C GLU A 201 2.70 16.21 -30.60
N ALA A 202 2.84 17.06 -29.58
CA ALA A 202 1.72 17.72 -28.90
C ALA A 202 0.91 18.59 -29.85
N GLU A 203 1.57 19.38 -30.69
CA GLU A 203 0.93 20.23 -31.71
C GLU A 203 0.22 19.38 -32.78
N ALA A 204 0.84 18.28 -33.22
CA ALA A 204 0.28 17.38 -34.23
C ALA A 204 -1.00 16.64 -33.75
N THR A 205 -1.24 16.55 -32.43
CA THR A 205 -2.47 15.93 -31.90
C THR A 205 -3.76 16.68 -32.26
N GLY A 206 -3.66 17.96 -32.65
CA GLY A 206 -4.82 18.83 -32.90
C GLY A 206 -5.65 19.16 -31.65
N ILE A 207 -5.18 18.82 -30.45
CA ILE A 207 -5.85 19.15 -29.19
C ILE A 207 -5.36 20.52 -28.70
N GLN A 208 -6.26 21.50 -28.66
CA GLN A 208 -5.95 22.90 -28.31
C GLN A 208 -5.18 23.02 -27.00
N ALA A 209 -5.60 22.32 -25.94
CA ALA A 209 -4.92 22.35 -24.65
C ALA A 209 -3.46 21.87 -24.71
N LEU A 210 -3.14 20.86 -25.51
CA LEU A 210 -1.77 20.38 -25.69
C LEU A 210 -0.93 21.37 -26.50
N ARG A 211 -1.52 22.00 -27.52
CA ARG A 211 -0.86 23.04 -28.32
C ARG A 211 -0.53 24.28 -27.49
N GLU A 212 -1.48 24.77 -26.70
CA GLU A 212 -1.26 25.90 -25.79
C GLU A 212 -0.17 25.59 -24.77
N PHE A 213 -0.17 24.37 -24.22
CA PHE A 213 0.86 23.94 -23.29
C PHE A 213 2.24 23.83 -23.94
N ALA A 214 2.35 23.28 -25.17
CA ALA A 214 3.60 23.21 -25.91
C ALA A 214 4.17 24.61 -26.22
N LEU A 215 3.32 25.56 -26.61
CA LEU A 215 3.72 26.96 -26.81
C LEU A 215 4.26 27.58 -25.52
N LYS A 216 3.58 27.37 -24.39
CA LYS A 216 4.05 27.83 -23.08
C LYS A 216 5.38 27.19 -22.71
N LEU A 217 5.54 25.89 -22.95
CA LEU A 217 6.76 25.16 -22.61
C LEU A 217 8.01 25.75 -23.32
N ARG A 218 7.84 26.17 -24.57
CA ARG A 218 8.88 26.80 -25.41
C ARG A 218 9.34 28.17 -24.90
N THR A 219 8.56 28.83 -24.06
CA THR A 219 8.92 30.13 -23.46
C THR A 219 9.88 30.00 -22.27
N TYR A 220 10.04 28.80 -21.72
CA TYR A 220 10.98 28.57 -20.63
C TYR A 220 12.40 28.40 -21.14
N SER A 221 13.35 29.12 -20.55
CA SER A 221 14.79 28.95 -20.74
C SER A 221 15.40 28.28 -19.52
N LEU A 222 16.40 27.41 -19.73
CA LEU A 222 17.19 26.87 -18.62
C LEU A 222 18.08 27.98 -18.03
N ALA A 223 18.15 28.04 -16.70
CA ALA A 223 19.07 28.96 -16.03
C ALA A 223 20.52 28.61 -16.43
N GLN A 224 21.28 29.61 -16.85
CA GLN A 224 22.70 29.45 -17.15
C GLN A 224 23.42 29.03 -15.86
N PRO A 225 24.36 28.07 -15.89
CA PRO A 225 25.16 27.76 -14.72
C PRO A 225 25.93 29.02 -14.33
N THR A 226 25.77 29.47 -13.09
CA THR A 226 26.64 30.49 -12.52
C THR A 226 28.08 29.97 -12.53
N PRO A 227 29.05 30.78 -13.00
CA PRO A 227 30.46 30.40 -13.10
C PRO A 227 31.08 30.09 -11.73
#